data_AF-A0A265UQT9-F1
#
_entry.id   AF-A0A265UQT9-F1
#
_cell.length_a   1.000
_cell.length_b   1.000
_cell.length_c   1.000
_cell.angle_alpha   90.00
_cell.angle_beta   90.00
_cell.angle_gamma   90.00
#
_symmetry.space_group_name_H-M   'P 1'
#
loop_
_entity.id
_entity.type
_entity.pdbx_description
1 polymer ?
#
loop_
_entity_poly.entity_id
_entity_poly.type
_entity_poly.pdbx_seq_one_letter_code
_entity_poly.pdbx_strand_id
1 'polypeptide(L)'
;MSKKLALNLLVAGALFTSCSNDDGIPVEPTLDIPNEYISMDFDANVVAENTVINQLTELTSALNDAEANAQTSTVGPIDYPTSLSAVTLPNYRTLVTDWLTELVSSANSADGFQNPGFGNMPAMNQEGGLLGTRLLDEYGLELEQMIEKGTFGAALYNHALTIINGDLTDPGVIDKLVEIHGTDIAFNPSETTAAATYSRRRSNLENQTGFFYNIKSNLITAKAAIQAGSEFNDVRDQALADYLKNWEQSNFATVIFYCNATKDQLTAAFALADGPDKEIALGNAMHAYAEGVAFAHGFKGLSNKIITDAEIDSVLEKLLAIEGQNPQSHRFLNEIELFANLDAVIDDLQDIYGFTDAEVTSFFVNNNP
;
A
#
# COMPACT_ATOMS: atom_id res chain seq x y z
N MET A 1 -40.48 -38.31 23.38
CA MET A 1 -41.23 -38.43 22.10
C MET A 1 -40.38 -37.77 21.02
N SER A 2 -39.51 -38.51 20.31
CA SER A 2 -39.76 -39.18 19.01
C SER A 2 -40.17 -38.17 17.92
N LYS A 3 -39.45 -37.95 16.80
CA LYS A 3 -38.81 -38.93 15.91
C LYS A 3 -37.60 -38.35 15.15
N LYS A 4 -36.61 -39.23 14.93
CA LYS A 4 -35.58 -39.16 13.88
C LYS A 4 -36.22 -39.38 12.50
N LEU A 5 -35.69 -38.73 11.46
CA LEU A 5 -35.79 -39.23 10.09
C LEU A 5 -34.38 -39.43 9.53
N ALA A 6 -34.00 -40.70 9.39
CA ALA A 6 -32.88 -41.15 8.58
C ALA A 6 -33.46 -41.57 7.22
N LEU A 7 -32.77 -41.24 6.13
CA LEU A 7 -33.06 -41.83 4.83
C LEU A 7 -31.78 -42.48 4.31
N ASN A 8 -31.75 -43.81 4.42
CA ASN A 8 -30.91 -44.69 3.62
C ASN A 8 -31.62 -44.94 2.29
N LEU A 9 -30.90 -44.89 1.17
CA LEU A 9 -31.29 -45.65 -0.01
C LEU A 9 -30.07 -46.41 -0.56
N LEU A 10 -30.28 -47.72 -0.71
CA LEU A 10 -29.34 -48.73 -1.15
C LEU A 10 -29.13 -48.71 -2.68
N VAL A 11 -27.86 -48.83 -3.08
CA VAL A 11 -27.26 -49.79 -4.02
C VAL A 11 -28.03 -50.18 -5.30
N ALA A 12 -27.42 -49.88 -6.44
CA ALA A 12 -27.45 -50.75 -7.62
C ALA A 12 -26.01 -50.97 -8.12
N GLY A 13 -25.46 -52.14 -7.84
CA GLY A 13 -24.23 -52.61 -8.45
C GLY A 13 -24.52 -53.17 -9.85
N ALA A 14 -23.73 -52.73 -10.83
CA ALA A 14 -23.58 -53.41 -12.09
C ALA A 14 -22.10 -53.84 -12.21
N LEU A 15 -21.88 -55.16 -12.17
CA LEU A 15 -20.63 -55.80 -12.59
C LEU A 15 -20.78 -56.26 -14.04
N PHE A 16 -19.62 -56.55 -14.66
CA PHE A 16 -19.35 -57.07 -16.02
C PHE A 16 -19.16 -55.95 -17.07
N THR A 17 -18.04 -55.84 -17.83
CA THR A 17 -17.00 -56.79 -18.25
C THR A 17 -15.68 -56.07 -18.59
N SER A 18 -14.57 -56.78 -18.38
CA SER A 18 -13.25 -56.70 -19.02
C SER A 18 -13.18 -55.96 -20.37
N CYS A 19 -12.43 -54.85 -20.39
CA CYS A 19 -11.60 -54.43 -21.51
C CYS A 19 -10.17 -54.38 -21.01
N SER A 20 -9.32 -55.28 -21.50
CA SER A 20 -7.87 -55.21 -21.34
C SER A 20 -7.33 -54.19 -22.36
N ASN A 21 -7.38 -52.91 -22.01
CA ASN A 21 -6.52 -51.91 -22.62
C ASN A 21 -5.63 -51.35 -21.52
N ASP A 22 -4.36 -51.23 -21.86
CA ASP A 22 -3.25 -50.73 -21.07
C ASP A 22 -3.43 -49.20 -20.89
N ASP A 23 -4.54 -48.80 -20.26
CA ASP A 23 -4.91 -47.40 -20.07
C ASP A 23 -4.12 -46.88 -18.88
N GLY A 24 -2.86 -46.51 -19.14
CA GLY A 24 -2.04 -45.75 -18.22
C GLY A 24 -2.86 -44.55 -17.75
N ILE A 25 -3.22 -44.54 -16.47
CA ILE A 25 -3.83 -43.39 -15.82
C ILE A 25 -2.95 -42.19 -16.18
N PRO A 26 -3.48 -41.14 -16.83
CA PRO A 26 -2.70 -39.95 -17.11
C PRO A 26 -2.10 -39.48 -15.78
N VAL A 27 -0.78 -39.57 -15.66
CA VAL A 27 -0.10 -39.02 -14.49
C VAL A 27 -0.26 -37.52 -14.62
N GLU A 28 -1.06 -36.93 -13.74
CA GLU A 28 -1.15 -35.47 -13.69
C GLU A 28 0.25 -34.90 -13.46
N PRO A 29 0.71 -33.97 -14.30
CA PRO A 29 2.03 -33.39 -14.16
C PRO A 29 2.11 -32.71 -12.79
N THR A 30 3.20 -32.96 -12.07
CA THR A 30 3.44 -32.37 -10.75
C THR A 30 4.33 -31.16 -10.90
N LEU A 31 3.95 -30.03 -10.30
CA LEU A 31 4.77 -28.82 -10.27
C LEU A 31 5.86 -28.94 -9.20
N ASP A 32 7.12 -28.72 -9.58
CA ASP A 32 8.23 -28.58 -8.63
C ASP A 32 8.43 -27.10 -8.31
N ILE A 33 8.29 -26.73 -7.04
CA ILE A 33 8.40 -25.35 -6.56
C ILE A 33 9.68 -25.24 -5.73
N PRO A 34 10.66 -24.40 -6.14
CA PRO A 34 11.88 -24.22 -5.37
C PRO A 34 11.60 -23.50 -4.05
N ASN A 35 12.48 -23.69 -3.06
CA ASN A 35 12.36 -22.99 -1.76
C ASN A 35 12.90 -21.55 -1.80
N GLU A 36 13.68 -21.22 -2.83
CA GLU A 36 14.32 -19.93 -3.02
C GLU A 36 13.95 -19.34 -4.38
N TYR A 37 14.01 -18.01 -4.47
CA TYR A 37 13.78 -17.34 -5.74
C TYR A 37 15.05 -17.39 -6.58
N ILE A 38 14.95 -17.95 -7.78
CA ILE A 38 16.09 -18.16 -8.68
C ILE A 38 15.86 -17.35 -9.96
N SER A 39 16.78 -16.45 -10.28
CA SER A 39 16.86 -15.81 -11.60
C SER A 39 18.28 -15.44 -11.95
N MET A 40 18.82 -16.02 -13.03
CA MET A 40 20.17 -15.71 -13.50
C MET A 40 20.22 -14.38 -14.27
N ASP A 41 19.11 -13.98 -14.87
CA ASP A 41 19.01 -12.79 -15.73
C ASP A 41 18.20 -11.66 -15.04
N PHE A 42 18.10 -11.67 -13.71
CA PHE A 42 17.28 -10.72 -12.94
C PHE A 42 17.53 -9.27 -13.37
N ASP A 43 18.78 -8.81 -13.28
CA ASP A 43 19.16 -7.42 -13.59
C ASP A 43 18.81 -7.03 -15.03
N ALA A 44 18.87 -7.97 -15.98
CA ALA A 44 18.52 -7.74 -17.37
C ALA A 44 17.00 -7.66 -17.56
N ASN A 45 16.22 -8.43 -16.79
CA ASN A 45 14.77 -8.49 -16.86
C ASN A 45 14.09 -7.25 -16.25
N VAL A 46 14.71 -6.60 -15.27
CA VAL A 46 14.09 -5.55 -14.44
C VAL A 46 14.55 -4.12 -14.73
N VAL A 47 15.28 -3.87 -15.83
CA VAL A 47 15.85 -2.55 -16.15
C VAL A 47 14.80 -1.42 -16.11
N ALA A 48 13.60 -1.68 -16.62
CA ALA A 48 12.51 -0.70 -16.63
C ALA A 48 11.95 -0.45 -15.23
N GLU A 49 11.70 -1.53 -14.46
CA GLU A 49 11.17 -1.46 -13.10
C GLU A 49 12.16 -0.80 -12.13
N ASN A 50 13.45 -1.14 -12.23
CA ASN A 50 14.51 -0.49 -11.46
C ASN A 50 14.59 1.02 -11.79
N THR A 51 14.36 1.42 -13.05
CA THR A 51 14.28 2.84 -13.42
C THR A 51 13.10 3.53 -12.70
N VAL A 52 11.95 2.88 -12.59
CA VAL A 52 10.79 3.40 -11.87
C VAL A 52 11.08 3.56 -10.37
N ILE A 53 11.67 2.54 -9.74
CA ILE A 53 12.03 2.56 -8.31
C ILE A 53 13.08 3.63 -8.00
N ASN A 54 14.11 3.78 -8.84
CA ASN A 54 15.11 4.83 -8.68
C ASN A 54 14.49 6.23 -8.83
N GLN A 55 13.62 6.43 -9.82
CA GLN A 55 12.92 7.71 -9.99
C GLN A 55 12.01 8.06 -8.81
N LEU A 56 11.35 7.06 -8.20
CA LEU A 56 10.60 7.28 -6.97
C LEU A 56 11.53 7.68 -5.82
N THR A 57 12.67 7.02 -5.67
CA THR A 57 13.67 7.37 -4.65
C THR A 57 14.24 8.77 -4.83
N GLU A 58 14.53 9.16 -6.08
CA GLU A 58 14.99 10.51 -6.43
C GLU A 58 13.91 11.56 -6.14
N LEU A 59 12.65 11.28 -6.50
CA LEU A 59 11.52 12.16 -6.20
C LEU A 59 11.34 12.33 -4.69
N THR A 60 11.33 11.24 -3.92
CA THR A 60 11.25 11.29 -2.46
C THR A 60 12.38 12.12 -1.86
N SER A 61 13.61 11.97 -2.36
CA SER A 61 14.75 12.76 -1.90
C SER A 61 14.53 14.26 -2.15
N ALA A 62 14.02 14.62 -3.33
CA ALA A 62 13.72 16.02 -3.65
C ALA A 62 12.59 16.63 -2.79
N LEU A 63 11.57 15.83 -2.44
CA LEU A 63 10.50 16.24 -1.52
C LEU A 63 11.04 16.48 -0.10
N ASN A 64 11.87 15.55 0.40
CA ASN A 64 12.52 15.68 1.70
C ASN A 64 13.45 16.91 1.75
N ASP A 65 14.20 17.16 0.67
CA ASP A 65 15.02 18.35 0.54
C ASP A 65 14.18 19.63 0.54
N ALA A 66 12.97 19.61 -0.04
CA ALA A 66 12.06 20.74 0.00
C ALA A 66 11.53 21.02 1.42
N GLU A 67 11.11 19.99 2.17
CA GLU A 67 10.74 20.14 3.59
C GLU A 67 11.91 20.67 4.43
N ALA A 68 13.09 20.09 4.28
CA ALA A 68 14.28 20.49 5.03
C ALA A 68 14.73 21.94 4.74
N ASN A 69 14.51 22.43 3.52
CA ASN A 69 14.86 23.78 3.10
C ASN A 69 13.72 24.80 3.27
N ALA A 70 12.50 24.34 3.60
CA ALA A 70 11.33 25.20 3.74
C ALA A 70 11.62 26.37 4.70
N GLN A 71 11.22 27.57 4.31
CA GLN A 71 11.39 28.82 5.08
C GLN A 71 12.84 29.24 5.40
N THR A 72 13.84 28.46 4.97
CA THR A 72 15.26 28.78 5.16
C THR A 72 15.94 29.21 3.86
N SER A 73 15.49 28.66 2.73
CA SER A 73 15.95 29.03 1.40
C SER A 73 14.81 28.84 0.37
N THR A 74 14.97 29.47 -0.80
CA THR A 74 13.98 29.31 -1.88
C THR A 74 14.09 27.91 -2.48
N VAL A 75 13.01 27.15 -2.40
CA VAL A 75 12.86 25.84 -3.03
C VAL A 75 12.44 26.03 -4.49
N GLY A 76 13.17 25.39 -5.41
CA GLY A 76 12.84 25.41 -6.84
C GLY A 76 11.72 24.42 -7.20
N PRO A 77 11.20 24.47 -8.43
CA PRO A 77 10.27 23.46 -8.93
C PRO A 77 10.86 22.05 -8.86
N ILE A 78 10.00 21.07 -8.55
CA ILE A 78 10.34 19.65 -8.53
C ILE A 78 9.66 18.98 -9.73
N ASP A 79 10.46 18.32 -10.57
CA ASP A 79 9.95 17.62 -11.76
C ASP A 79 9.37 16.25 -11.38
N TYR A 80 8.24 15.87 -12.00
CA TYR A 80 7.71 14.52 -11.88
C TYR A 80 8.43 13.58 -12.88
N PRO A 81 9.22 12.58 -12.45
CA PRO A 81 10.02 11.79 -13.37
C PRO A 81 9.21 11.01 -14.39
N THR A 82 9.69 10.97 -15.64
CA THR A 82 8.93 10.48 -16.80
C THR A 82 8.48 9.02 -16.69
N SER A 83 9.36 8.10 -16.27
CA SER A 83 9.02 6.67 -16.25
C SER A 83 8.06 6.35 -15.11
N LEU A 84 8.29 6.95 -13.93
CA LEU A 84 7.38 6.87 -12.80
C LEU A 84 6.01 7.42 -13.17
N SER A 85 5.96 8.65 -13.69
CA SER A 85 4.74 9.30 -14.16
C SER A 85 4.01 8.42 -15.17
N ALA A 86 4.72 7.80 -16.12
CA ALA A 86 4.12 6.97 -17.16
C ALA A 86 3.33 5.77 -16.63
N VAL A 87 3.78 5.16 -15.52
CA VAL A 87 3.11 4.01 -14.90
C VAL A 87 2.09 4.39 -13.83
N THR A 88 2.06 5.66 -13.40
CA THR A 88 1.04 6.19 -12.50
C THR A 88 -0.33 6.29 -13.16
N LEU A 89 -1.38 5.91 -12.44
CA LEU A 89 -2.78 6.10 -12.81
C LEU A 89 -3.04 7.53 -13.33
N PRO A 90 -3.75 7.73 -14.45
CA PRO A 90 -3.90 9.05 -15.07
C PRO A 90 -4.46 10.14 -14.15
N ASN A 91 -5.48 9.84 -13.34
CA ASN A 91 -6.04 10.80 -12.38
C ASN A 91 -5.03 11.16 -11.29
N TYR A 92 -4.36 10.17 -10.71
CA TYR A 92 -3.38 10.39 -9.65
C TYR A 92 -2.14 11.14 -10.17
N ARG A 93 -1.75 10.92 -11.43
CA ARG A 93 -0.66 11.65 -12.08
C ARG A 93 -0.94 13.16 -12.19
N THR A 94 -2.19 13.54 -12.47
CA THR A 94 -2.60 14.95 -12.45
C THR A 94 -2.48 15.51 -11.03
N LEU A 95 -2.99 14.78 -10.03
CA LEU A 95 -2.89 15.20 -8.63
C LEU A 95 -1.44 15.37 -8.17
N VAL A 96 -0.53 14.44 -8.48
CA VAL A 96 0.89 14.57 -8.16
C VAL A 96 1.51 15.82 -8.79
N THR A 97 1.14 16.14 -10.03
CA THR A 97 1.64 17.35 -10.71
C THR A 97 1.20 18.63 -9.98
N ASP A 98 -0.06 18.66 -9.55
CA ASP A 98 -0.62 19.79 -8.81
C ASP A 98 -0.02 19.88 -7.39
N TRP A 99 0.11 18.75 -6.69
CA TRP A 99 0.70 18.67 -5.35
C TRP A 99 2.18 19.05 -5.33
N LEU A 100 2.96 18.73 -6.37
CA LEU A 100 4.35 19.19 -6.47
C LEU A 100 4.44 20.71 -6.53
N THR A 101 3.48 21.35 -7.21
CA THR A 101 3.41 22.82 -7.28
C THR A 101 3.02 23.39 -5.92
N GLU A 102 1.99 22.83 -5.27
CA GLU A 102 1.50 23.30 -3.97
C GLU A 102 2.52 23.09 -2.85
N LEU A 103 3.24 21.96 -2.85
CA LEU A 103 4.30 21.68 -1.90
C LEU A 103 5.44 22.71 -1.99
N VAL A 104 5.85 23.05 -3.22
CA VAL A 104 6.87 24.10 -3.43
C VAL A 104 6.34 25.47 -2.99
N SER A 105 5.05 25.75 -3.18
CA SER A 105 4.42 26.97 -2.66
C SER A 105 4.48 27.00 -1.14
N SER A 106 4.03 25.94 -0.48
CA SER A 106 4.06 25.77 0.97
C SER A 106 5.48 25.88 1.54
N ALA A 107 6.49 25.30 0.88
CA ALA A 107 7.89 25.37 1.31
C ALA A 107 8.46 26.82 1.24
N ASN A 108 8.02 27.58 0.25
CA ASN A 108 8.43 28.97 0.02
C ASN A 108 7.57 30.00 0.76
N SER A 109 6.50 29.56 1.44
CA SER A 109 5.64 30.43 2.24
C SER A 109 6.46 31.22 3.25
N ALA A 110 6.10 32.50 3.42
CA ALA A 110 6.77 33.39 4.36
C ALA A 110 6.45 33.06 5.83
N ASP A 111 5.36 32.33 6.07
CA ASP A 111 4.82 32.02 7.38
C ASP A 111 4.82 30.51 7.62
N GLY A 112 4.94 30.11 8.90
CA GLY A 112 4.63 28.74 9.37
C GLY A 112 3.21 28.31 9.00
N PHE A 113 2.91 27.02 9.17
CA PHE A 113 1.54 26.51 9.01
C PHE A 113 0.57 27.28 9.91
N GLN A 114 -0.46 27.89 9.30
CA GLN A 114 -1.47 28.66 10.02
C GLN A 114 -2.72 27.81 10.26
N ASN A 115 -2.82 27.18 11.44
CA ASN A 115 -3.99 26.38 11.81
C ASN A 115 -5.27 27.24 11.83
N PRO A 116 -6.30 26.92 11.00
CA PRO A 116 -7.55 27.69 10.95
C PRO A 116 -8.35 27.74 12.25
N GLY A 117 -8.16 26.76 13.14
CA GLY A 117 -8.92 26.63 14.39
C GLY A 117 -10.27 25.93 14.22
N PHE A 118 -10.92 25.68 15.36
CA PHE A 118 -12.17 24.92 15.46
C PHE A 118 -13.28 25.46 14.54
N GLY A 119 -13.81 24.60 13.65
CA GLY A 119 -14.93 24.94 12.76
C GLY A 119 -14.63 25.96 11.65
N ASN A 120 -13.37 26.33 11.46
CA ASN A 120 -12.94 27.28 10.43
C ASN A 120 -12.28 26.57 9.24
N MET A 121 -12.17 27.30 8.13
CA MET A 121 -11.40 26.90 6.95
C MET A 121 -10.22 27.86 6.76
N PRO A 122 -9.17 27.45 6.03
CA PRO A 122 -8.08 28.34 5.65
C PRO A 122 -8.59 29.61 4.96
N ALA A 123 -7.89 30.72 5.17
CA ALA A 123 -8.23 31.97 4.50
C ALA A 123 -8.02 31.86 2.98
N MET A 124 -8.74 32.67 2.21
CA MET A 124 -8.53 32.71 0.76
C MET A 124 -7.09 33.16 0.43
N ASN A 125 -6.37 32.36 -0.35
CA ASN A 125 -4.95 32.52 -0.66
C ASN A 125 -4.00 32.31 0.52
N GLN A 126 -4.44 31.63 1.58
CA GLN A 126 -3.52 31.11 2.58
C GLN A 126 -2.70 29.99 1.95
N GLU A 127 -1.38 30.05 2.10
CA GLU A 127 -0.47 28.98 1.73
C GLU A 127 -0.22 28.06 2.92
N GLY A 128 0.28 26.86 2.65
CA GLY A 128 0.80 25.97 3.68
C GLY A 128 2.08 26.48 4.35
N GLY A 129 2.76 25.59 5.07
CA GLY A 129 4.00 25.91 5.76
C GLY A 129 4.40 24.84 6.78
N LEU A 130 5.47 25.12 7.55
CA LEU A 130 5.95 24.20 8.57
C LEU A 130 5.05 24.21 9.83
N LEU A 131 4.59 23.04 10.25
CA LEU A 131 4.08 22.76 11.58
C LEU A 131 5.16 21.97 12.35
N GLY A 132 5.90 22.66 13.22
CA GLY A 132 7.11 22.09 13.81
C GLY A 132 8.16 21.85 12.73
N THR A 133 8.40 20.59 12.38
CA THR A 133 9.34 20.20 11.31
C THR A 133 8.65 19.64 10.07
N ARG A 134 7.31 19.62 10.02
CA ARG A 134 6.55 18.97 8.94
C ARG A 134 5.90 19.98 8.02
N LEU A 135 6.05 19.79 6.72
CA LEU A 135 5.55 20.70 5.70
C LEU A 135 4.13 20.31 5.26
N LEU A 136 3.15 21.11 5.67
CA LEU A 136 1.74 20.87 5.36
C LEU A 136 1.23 21.87 4.32
N ASP A 137 0.25 21.47 3.52
CA ASP A 137 -0.60 22.42 2.77
C ASP A 137 -1.47 23.25 3.73
N GLU A 138 -2.21 24.22 3.21
CA GLU A 138 -3.05 25.10 4.04
C GLU A 138 -4.20 24.35 4.74
N TYR A 139 -4.58 23.18 4.24
CA TYR A 139 -5.63 22.30 4.77
C TYR A 139 -5.10 21.28 5.79
N GLY A 140 -3.81 21.29 6.09
CA GLY A 140 -3.16 20.42 7.08
C GLY A 140 -2.82 19.02 6.58
N LEU A 141 -2.69 18.82 5.27
CA LEU A 141 -2.24 17.56 4.66
C LEU A 141 -0.75 17.67 4.25
N GLU A 142 0.05 16.66 4.57
CA GLU A 142 1.44 16.59 4.13
C GLU A 142 1.52 16.02 2.71
N LEU A 143 1.72 16.90 1.73
CA LEU A 143 1.72 16.52 0.31
C LEU A 143 2.89 15.62 -0.09
N GLU A 144 4.00 15.66 0.66
CA GLU A 144 5.10 14.70 0.47
C GLU A 144 4.58 13.26 0.57
N GLN A 145 3.78 12.96 1.60
CA GLN A 145 3.27 11.60 1.81
C GLN A 145 2.25 11.22 0.76
N MET A 146 1.40 12.15 0.31
CA MET A 146 0.49 11.93 -0.81
C MET A 146 1.25 11.56 -2.09
N ILE A 147 2.36 12.23 -2.36
CA ILE A 147 3.17 11.95 -3.54
C ILE A 147 3.92 10.62 -3.38
N GLU A 148 4.64 10.41 -2.28
CA GLU A 148 5.45 9.20 -2.10
C GLU A 148 4.59 7.95 -1.84
N LYS A 149 3.86 7.94 -0.71
CA LYS A 149 3.20 6.71 -0.23
C LYS A 149 2.02 6.33 -1.10
N GLY A 150 1.29 7.31 -1.61
CA GLY A 150 0.20 7.05 -2.54
C GLY A 150 0.67 6.50 -3.89
N THR A 151 1.92 6.80 -4.30
CA THR A 151 2.54 6.23 -5.52
C THR A 151 2.78 4.72 -5.40
N PHE A 152 2.88 4.15 -4.19
CA PHE A 152 2.99 2.69 -4.04
C PHE A 152 1.75 1.96 -4.56
N GLY A 153 0.56 2.52 -4.37
CA GLY A 153 -0.66 2.02 -5.03
C GLY A 153 -0.77 2.54 -6.46
N ALA A 154 -0.82 3.86 -6.61
CA ALA A 154 -1.23 4.50 -7.85
C ALA A 154 -0.26 4.26 -9.03
N ALA A 155 1.01 3.94 -8.75
CA ALA A 155 2.01 3.66 -9.76
C ALA A 155 2.54 2.24 -9.67
N LEU A 156 3.07 1.81 -8.52
CA LEU A 156 3.76 0.51 -8.43
C LEU A 156 2.79 -0.67 -8.54
N TYR A 157 1.70 -0.67 -7.77
CA TYR A 157 0.64 -1.69 -7.93
C TYR A 157 -0.02 -1.60 -9.31
N ASN A 158 -0.28 -0.40 -9.84
CA ASN A 158 -0.81 -0.22 -11.19
C ASN A 158 0.12 -0.82 -12.28
N HIS A 159 1.42 -0.66 -12.12
CA HIS A 159 2.42 -1.25 -13.01
C HIS A 159 2.43 -2.78 -12.91
N ALA A 160 2.36 -3.31 -11.68
CA ALA A 160 2.21 -4.75 -11.46
C ALA A 160 0.95 -5.33 -12.14
N LEU A 161 -0.18 -4.63 -12.08
CA LEU A 161 -1.40 -5.01 -12.82
C LEU A 161 -1.17 -5.03 -14.33
N THR A 162 -0.41 -4.06 -14.87
CA THR A 162 -0.09 -3.99 -16.30
C THR A 162 0.77 -5.18 -16.73
N ILE A 163 1.75 -5.58 -15.90
CA ILE A 163 2.59 -6.77 -16.14
C ILE A 163 1.75 -8.04 -16.10
N ILE A 164 0.91 -8.21 -15.07
CA ILE A 164 0.09 -9.41 -14.87
C ILE A 164 -0.95 -9.59 -15.98
N ASN A 165 -1.52 -8.50 -16.48
CA ASN A 165 -2.48 -8.54 -17.59
C ASN A 165 -1.82 -8.66 -18.97
N GLY A 166 -0.48 -8.74 -19.02
CA GLY A 166 0.31 -8.87 -20.24
C GLY A 166 0.56 -10.32 -20.67
N ASP A 167 1.64 -10.53 -21.43
CA ASP A 167 2.12 -11.85 -21.82
C ASP A 167 2.90 -12.49 -20.67
N LEU A 168 2.42 -13.64 -20.18
CA LEU A 168 3.00 -14.38 -19.07
C LEU A 168 3.71 -15.68 -19.52
N THR A 169 4.17 -15.74 -20.77
CA THR A 169 4.92 -16.90 -21.29
C THR A 169 6.40 -16.90 -20.92
N ASP A 170 6.97 -15.74 -20.61
CA ASP A 170 8.36 -15.59 -20.17
C ASP A 170 8.43 -15.51 -18.63
N PRO A 171 9.14 -16.41 -17.93
CA PRO A 171 9.27 -16.34 -16.47
C PRO A 171 10.02 -15.09 -15.98
N GLY A 172 10.75 -14.38 -16.84
CA GLY A 172 11.36 -13.09 -16.54
C GLY A 172 10.35 -12.00 -16.16
N VAL A 173 9.06 -12.16 -16.50
CA VAL A 173 8.01 -11.22 -16.07
C VAL A 173 7.82 -11.21 -14.55
N ILE A 174 8.13 -12.32 -13.86
CA ILE A 174 8.02 -12.37 -12.40
C ILE A 174 9.15 -11.56 -11.74
N ASP A 175 10.32 -11.48 -12.36
CA ASP A 175 11.42 -10.64 -11.85
C ASP A 175 10.99 -9.17 -11.76
N LYS A 176 10.20 -8.70 -12.73
CA LYS A 176 9.63 -7.35 -12.74
C LYS A 176 8.69 -7.10 -11.56
N LEU A 177 7.90 -8.11 -11.18
CA LEU A 177 7.00 -8.04 -10.02
C LEU A 177 7.77 -8.02 -8.70
N VAL A 178 8.89 -8.74 -8.62
CA VAL A 178 9.81 -8.70 -7.46
C VAL A 178 10.39 -7.29 -7.31
N GLU A 179 10.94 -6.72 -8.39
CA GLU A 179 11.54 -5.38 -8.39
C GLU A 179 10.52 -4.30 -8.05
N ILE A 180 9.36 -4.28 -8.71
CA ILE A 180 8.37 -3.21 -8.51
C ILE A 180 7.72 -3.26 -7.13
N HIS A 181 7.66 -4.43 -6.50
CA HIS A 181 7.23 -4.56 -5.10
C HIS A 181 8.25 -3.93 -4.14
N GLY A 182 9.53 -3.85 -4.52
CA GLY A 182 10.61 -3.26 -3.73
C GLY A 182 11.47 -4.29 -3.00
N THR A 183 11.74 -5.44 -3.63
CA THR A 183 12.67 -6.44 -3.08
C THR A 183 13.50 -7.07 -4.20
N ASP A 184 14.40 -7.98 -3.86
CA ASP A 184 15.33 -8.63 -4.79
C ASP A 184 15.21 -10.16 -4.74
N ILE A 185 16.10 -10.85 -5.45
CA ILE A 185 16.13 -12.32 -5.48
C ILE A 185 16.35 -12.97 -4.12
N ALA A 186 16.97 -12.27 -3.15
CA ALA A 186 17.21 -12.80 -1.82
C ALA A 186 15.96 -12.74 -0.95
N PHE A 187 15.02 -11.82 -1.25
CA PHE A 187 13.89 -11.49 -0.38
C PHE A 187 14.36 -11.23 1.06
N ASN A 188 15.45 -10.46 1.19
CA ASN A 188 16.02 -10.12 2.49
C ASN A 188 15.16 -9.06 3.18
N PRO A 189 14.54 -9.34 4.35
CA PRO A 189 13.70 -8.36 5.04
C PRO A 189 14.46 -7.08 5.44
N SER A 190 15.79 -7.14 5.56
CA SER A 190 16.63 -5.97 5.89
C SER A 190 16.86 -5.02 4.72
N GLU A 191 16.56 -5.44 3.49
CA GLU A 191 16.90 -4.71 2.25
C GLU A 191 15.66 -4.35 1.43
N THR A 192 14.47 -4.43 2.03
CA THR A 192 13.21 -4.03 1.38
C THR A 192 13.12 -2.52 1.18
N THR A 193 12.53 -2.10 0.07
CA THR A 193 12.15 -0.72 -0.24
C THR A 193 10.65 -0.64 -0.58
N ALA A 194 10.13 0.55 -0.89
CA ALA A 194 8.76 0.77 -1.39
C ALA A 194 7.68 -0.05 -0.64
N ALA A 195 6.79 -0.75 -1.37
CA ALA A 195 5.70 -1.53 -0.78
C ALA A 195 6.18 -2.74 0.05
N ALA A 196 7.31 -3.35 -0.30
CA ALA A 196 7.89 -4.47 0.43
C ALA A 196 8.28 -4.11 1.86
N THR A 197 8.68 -2.86 2.12
CA THR A 197 8.93 -2.39 3.48
C THR A 197 7.69 -2.52 4.36
N TYR A 198 6.53 -2.24 3.81
CA TYR A 198 5.27 -2.25 4.55
C TYR A 198 4.70 -3.66 4.67
N SER A 199 4.78 -4.48 3.63
CA SER A 199 4.43 -5.90 3.76
C SER A 199 5.32 -6.63 4.77
N ARG A 200 6.61 -6.27 4.83
CA ARG A 200 7.52 -6.76 5.88
C ARG A 200 7.10 -6.28 7.27
N ARG A 201 6.85 -4.98 7.46
CA ARG A 201 6.44 -4.42 8.77
C ARG A 201 5.19 -5.10 9.32
N ARG A 202 4.30 -5.58 8.45
CA ARG A 202 3.07 -6.33 8.80
C ARG A 202 3.23 -7.85 8.79
N SER A 203 4.47 -8.35 8.81
CA SER A 203 4.78 -9.78 8.85
C SER A 203 5.53 -10.15 10.15
N ASN A 204 5.43 -11.42 10.55
CA ASN A 204 6.21 -11.97 11.65
C ASN A 204 7.58 -12.44 11.13
N LEU A 205 8.63 -11.68 11.45
CA LEU A 205 9.98 -11.93 10.94
C LEU A 205 10.66 -13.15 11.57
N GLU A 206 10.32 -13.49 12.82
CA GLU A 206 10.90 -14.63 13.53
C GLU A 206 10.38 -15.96 12.95
N ASN A 207 9.05 -16.06 12.79
CA ASN A 207 8.41 -17.26 12.26
C ASN A 207 8.37 -17.31 10.74
N GLN A 208 8.78 -16.24 10.06
CA GLN A 208 8.72 -16.09 8.61
C GLN A 208 7.31 -16.30 8.05
N THR A 209 6.32 -15.68 8.69
CA THR A 209 4.91 -15.74 8.28
C THR A 209 4.34 -14.34 8.06
N GLY A 210 3.27 -14.24 7.27
CA GLY A 210 2.59 -12.97 6.96
C GLY A 210 2.86 -12.49 5.53
N PHE A 211 2.39 -11.27 5.23
CA PHE A 211 2.25 -10.78 3.86
C PHE A 211 3.55 -10.82 3.03
N PHE A 212 4.69 -10.42 3.58
CA PHE A 212 5.97 -10.43 2.85
C PHE A 212 6.39 -11.85 2.44
N TYR A 213 6.26 -12.81 3.35
CA TYR A 213 6.62 -14.21 3.11
C TYR A 213 5.61 -14.92 2.21
N ASN A 214 4.32 -14.58 2.33
CA ASN A 214 3.29 -15.05 1.41
C ASN A 214 3.53 -14.52 -0.01
N ILE A 215 3.87 -13.24 -0.17
CA ILE A 215 4.25 -12.63 -1.45
C ILE A 215 5.46 -13.36 -2.06
N LYS A 216 6.51 -13.62 -1.27
CA LYS A 216 7.66 -14.42 -1.71
C LYS A 216 7.22 -15.78 -2.26
N SER A 217 6.42 -16.53 -1.49
CA SER A 217 5.95 -17.86 -1.89
C SER A 217 5.11 -17.82 -3.17
N ASN A 218 4.22 -16.83 -3.30
CA ASN A 218 3.36 -16.65 -4.46
C ASN A 218 4.18 -16.33 -5.72
N LEU A 219 5.17 -15.44 -5.64
CA LEU A 219 6.01 -15.09 -6.79
C LEU A 219 6.92 -16.26 -7.21
N ILE A 220 7.48 -17.02 -6.26
CA ILE A 220 8.23 -18.25 -6.57
C ILE A 220 7.32 -19.27 -7.28
N THR A 221 6.10 -19.46 -6.79
CA THR A 221 5.12 -20.39 -7.35
C THR A 221 4.71 -19.98 -8.77
N ALA A 222 4.40 -18.71 -8.98
CA ALA A 222 4.04 -18.18 -10.29
C ALA A 222 5.16 -18.37 -11.32
N LYS A 223 6.42 -18.12 -10.90
CA LYS A 223 7.59 -18.31 -11.78
C LYS A 223 7.79 -19.78 -12.16
N ALA A 224 7.72 -20.67 -11.19
CA ALA A 224 7.83 -22.11 -11.43
C ALA A 224 6.74 -22.61 -12.38
N ALA A 225 5.49 -22.15 -12.19
CA ALA A 225 4.37 -22.50 -13.05
C ALA A 225 4.57 -22.03 -14.51
N ILE A 226 5.08 -20.81 -14.73
CA ILE A 226 5.42 -20.33 -16.08
C ILE A 226 6.50 -21.20 -16.73
N GLN A 227 7.56 -21.54 -15.97
CA GLN A 227 8.65 -22.39 -16.46
C GLN A 227 8.20 -23.81 -16.82
N ALA A 228 7.24 -24.35 -16.07
CA ALA A 228 6.70 -25.69 -16.29
C ALA A 228 5.71 -25.77 -17.47
N GLY A 229 5.17 -24.63 -17.90
CA GLY A 229 4.39 -24.51 -19.13
C GLY A 229 2.88 -24.41 -18.92
N SER A 230 2.13 -24.36 -20.02
CA SER A 230 0.72 -23.94 -20.01
C SER A 230 -0.24 -24.86 -19.25
N GLU A 231 0.18 -26.08 -18.93
CA GLU A 231 -0.59 -27.00 -18.07
C GLU A 231 -0.70 -26.51 -16.62
N PHE A 232 0.15 -25.56 -16.20
CA PHE A 232 0.14 -24.96 -14.85
C PHE A 232 -0.39 -23.51 -14.84
N ASN A 233 -1.07 -23.06 -15.89
CA ASN A 233 -1.62 -21.70 -15.95
C ASN A 233 -2.57 -21.40 -14.78
N ASP A 234 -3.42 -22.34 -14.37
CA ASP A 234 -4.33 -22.12 -13.23
C ASP A 234 -3.57 -21.90 -11.91
N VAL A 235 -2.44 -22.59 -11.73
CA VAL A 235 -1.56 -22.40 -10.55
C VAL A 235 -0.86 -21.04 -10.61
N ARG A 236 -0.36 -20.63 -11.78
CA ARG A 236 0.21 -19.30 -12.00
C ARG A 236 -0.81 -18.21 -11.66
N ASP A 237 -2.01 -18.31 -12.22
CA ASP A 237 -3.03 -17.27 -12.11
C ASP A 237 -3.53 -17.13 -10.67
N GLN A 238 -3.70 -18.25 -9.96
CA GLN A 238 -4.01 -18.24 -8.54
C GLN A 238 -2.88 -17.61 -7.71
N ALA A 239 -1.62 -17.96 -7.97
CA ALA A 239 -0.48 -17.40 -7.24
C ALA A 239 -0.34 -15.89 -7.48
N LEU A 240 -0.58 -15.40 -8.70
CA LEU A 240 -0.57 -13.96 -9.01
C LEU A 240 -1.75 -13.22 -8.35
N ALA A 241 -2.93 -13.83 -8.30
CA ALA A 241 -4.07 -13.28 -7.58
C ALA A 241 -3.79 -13.18 -6.06
N ASP A 242 -3.20 -14.22 -5.47
CA ASP A 242 -2.82 -14.22 -4.06
C ASP A 242 -1.68 -13.24 -3.78
N TYR A 243 -0.74 -13.04 -4.70
CA TYR A 243 0.29 -11.99 -4.61
C TYR A 243 -0.34 -10.59 -4.50
N LEU A 244 -1.22 -10.24 -5.44
CA LEU A 244 -1.91 -8.94 -5.44
C LEU A 244 -2.76 -8.74 -4.18
N LYS A 245 -3.48 -9.78 -3.75
CA LYS A 245 -4.23 -9.77 -2.50
C LYS A 245 -3.34 -9.49 -1.28
N ASN A 246 -2.20 -10.16 -1.15
CA ASN A 246 -1.29 -9.93 -0.02
C ASN A 246 -0.67 -8.53 -0.06
N TRP A 247 -0.38 -7.98 -1.24
CA TRP A 247 0.07 -6.58 -1.38
C TRP A 247 -1.02 -5.65 -0.85
N GLU A 248 -2.24 -5.73 -1.38
CA GLU A 248 -3.36 -4.90 -0.96
C GLU A 248 -3.64 -5.01 0.55
N GLN A 249 -3.73 -6.23 1.10
CA GLN A 249 -3.96 -6.43 2.54
C GLN A 249 -2.85 -5.80 3.38
N SER A 250 -1.59 -5.89 2.96
CA SER A 250 -0.49 -5.23 3.68
C SER A 250 -0.53 -3.70 3.61
N ASN A 251 -1.06 -3.15 2.52
CA ASN A 251 -1.29 -1.73 2.33
C ASN A 251 -2.34 -1.22 3.33
N PHE A 252 -3.49 -1.88 3.42
CA PHE A 252 -4.55 -1.45 4.34
C PHE A 252 -4.31 -1.81 5.81
N ALA A 253 -3.54 -2.87 6.10
CA ALA A 253 -2.96 -3.09 7.42
C ALA A 253 -2.03 -1.92 7.83
N THR A 254 -1.40 -1.26 6.86
CA THR A 254 -0.59 -0.07 7.08
C THR A 254 -1.45 1.19 7.30
N VAL A 255 -2.59 1.32 6.62
CA VAL A 255 -3.59 2.37 6.95
C VAL A 255 -4.08 2.23 8.38
N ILE A 256 -4.37 1.01 8.84
CA ILE A 256 -4.73 0.70 10.24
C ILE A 256 -3.65 1.20 11.21
N PHE A 257 -2.38 0.87 10.94
CA PHE A 257 -1.25 1.33 11.75
C PHE A 257 -1.23 2.86 11.86
N TYR A 258 -1.37 3.56 10.73
CA TYR A 258 -1.29 5.01 10.71
C TYR A 258 -2.47 5.68 11.39
N CYS A 259 -3.68 5.12 11.31
CA CYS A 259 -4.83 5.61 12.09
C CYS A 259 -4.55 5.51 13.60
N ASN A 260 -4.03 4.37 14.07
CA ASN A 260 -3.66 4.20 15.48
C ASN A 260 -2.52 5.16 15.88
N ALA A 261 -1.46 5.24 15.06
CA ALA A 261 -0.30 6.09 15.33
C ALA A 261 -0.68 7.57 15.39
N THR A 262 -1.52 8.06 14.49
CA THR A 262 -2.07 9.43 14.53
C THR A 262 -2.82 9.68 15.82
N LYS A 263 -3.74 8.77 16.20
CA LYS A 263 -4.52 8.93 17.43
C LYS A 263 -3.63 9.00 18.67
N ASP A 264 -2.66 8.10 18.78
CA ASP A 264 -1.71 8.06 19.90
C ASP A 264 -0.86 9.34 19.95
N GLN A 265 -0.34 9.78 18.80
CA GLN A 265 0.52 10.97 18.72
C GLN A 265 -0.24 12.26 18.97
N LEU A 266 -1.45 12.43 18.42
CA LEU A 266 -2.28 13.59 18.72
C LEU A 266 -2.65 13.63 20.21
N THR A 267 -3.06 12.50 20.78
CA THR A 267 -3.37 12.41 22.22
C THR A 267 -2.19 12.84 23.08
N ALA A 268 -0.98 12.38 22.74
CA ALA A 268 0.24 12.79 23.43
C ALA A 268 0.55 14.28 23.23
N ALA A 269 0.41 14.80 22.00
CA ALA A 269 0.67 16.19 21.68
C ALA A 269 -0.28 17.16 22.42
N PHE A 270 -1.57 16.81 22.53
CA PHE A 270 -2.55 17.62 23.27
C PHE A 270 -2.30 17.67 24.78
N ALA A 271 -1.52 16.74 25.34
CA ALA A 271 -1.11 16.78 26.73
C ALA A 271 0.08 17.72 27.00
N LEU A 272 0.76 18.19 25.96
CA LEU A 272 1.88 19.13 26.08
C LEU A 272 1.39 20.56 26.30
N ALA A 273 2.22 21.37 26.98
CA ALA A 273 2.01 22.81 27.07
C ALA A 273 2.23 23.46 25.70
N ASP A 274 1.58 24.60 25.46
CA ASP A 274 1.77 25.34 24.22
C ASP A 274 3.23 25.80 24.07
N GLY A 275 3.79 25.59 22.88
CA GLY A 275 5.18 25.89 22.54
C GLY A 275 5.75 24.94 21.48
N PRO A 276 7.04 25.09 21.14
CA PRO A 276 7.67 24.36 20.03
C PRO A 276 7.57 22.83 20.14
N ASP A 277 7.69 22.28 21.35
CA ASP A 277 7.59 20.82 21.56
C ASP A 277 6.21 20.27 21.16
N LYS A 278 5.15 21.05 21.42
CA LYS A 278 3.79 20.70 21.00
C LYS A 278 3.62 20.81 19.49
N GLU A 279 4.16 21.86 18.86
CA GLU A 279 4.11 22.03 17.41
C GLU A 279 4.82 20.88 16.67
N ILE A 280 6.00 20.47 17.14
CA ILE A 280 6.73 19.31 16.61
C ILE A 280 5.91 18.03 16.78
N ALA A 281 5.31 17.82 17.96
CA ALA A 281 4.49 16.64 18.22
C ALA A 281 3.23 16.60 17.32
N LEU A 282 2.57 17.75 17.14
CA LEU A 282 1.41 17.87 16.24
C LEU A 282 1.80 17.64 14.78
N GLY A 283 2.92 18.21 14.32
CA GLY A 283 3.46 17.97 12.98
C GLY A 283 3.70 16.48 12.73
N ASN A 284 4.38 15.78 13.65
CA ASN A 284 4.61 14.34 13.52
C ASN A 284 3.32 13.52 13.49
N ALA A 285 2.29 13.94 14.24
CA ALA A 285 1.00 13.28 14.21
C ALA A 285 0.28 13.46 12.86
N MET A 286 0.40 14.66 12.26
CA MET A 286 -0.13 14.95 10.93
C MET A 286 0.65 14.24 9.82
N HIS A 287 1.95 14.01 10.00
CA HIS A 287 2.75 13.16 9.13
C HIS A 287 2.23 11.72 9.10
N ALA A 288 2.05 11.12 10.28
CA ALA A 288 1.47 9.78 10.38
C ALA A 288 0.07 9.72 9.75
N TYR A 289 -0.74 10.76 9.95
CA TYR A 289 -2.08 10.87 9.35
C TYR A 289 -2.00 10.91 7.82
N ALA A 290 -1.13 11.75 7.27
CA ALA A 290 -0.98 11.91 5.83
C ALA A 290 -0.49 10.63 5.17
N GLU A 291 0.40 9.86 5.81
CA GLU A 291 0.76 8.51 5.33
C GLU A 291 -0.49 7.61 5.24
N GLY A 292 -1.34 7.59 6.27
CA GLY A 292 -2.60 6.83 6.26
C GLY A 292 -3.55 7.24 5.12
N VAL A 293 -3.73 8.55 4.90
CA VAL A 293 -4.53 9.08 3.78
C VAL A 293 -3.93 8.66 2.44
N ALA A 294 -2.62 8.83 2.26
CA ALA A 294 -1.93 8.53 1.01
C ALA A 294 -2.02 7.06 0.64
N PHE A 295 -1.83 6.15 1.60
CA PHE A 295 -1.96 4.71 1.38
C PHE A 295 -3.37 4.30 0.93
N ALA A 296 -4.42 4.91 1.50
CA ALA A 296 -5.80 4.65 1.08
C ALA A 296 -6.11 5.29 -0.28
N HIS A 297 -5.76 6.56 -0.47
CA HIS A 297 -6.04 7.31 -1.69
C HIS A 297 -5.32 6.72 -2.91
N GLY A 298 -4.08 6.24 -2.74
CA GLY A 298 -3.30 5.62 -3.82
C GLY A 298 -3.95 4.36 -4.43
N PHE A 299 -4.87 3.71 -3.72
CA PHE A 299 -5.57 2.52 -4.21
C PHE A 299 -6.86 2.82 -4.99
N LYS A 300 -7.34 4.07 -4.96
CA LYS A 300 -8.57 4.45 -5.63
C LYS A 300 -8.42 4.41 -7.16
N GLY A 301 -9.41 3.85 -7.84
CA GLY A 301 -9.42 3.69 -9.30
C GLY A 301 -8.61 2.50 -9.83
N LEU A 302 -7.83 1.80 -8.99
CA LEU A 302 -7.17 0.54 -9.39
C LEU A 302 -8.18 -0.57 -9.65
N SER A 303 -7.83 -1.50 -10.54
CA SER A 303 -8.61 -2.73 -10.75
C SER A 303 -8.04 -3.90 -9.94
N ASN A 304 -8.76 -5.02 -9.90
CA ASN A 304 -8.32 -6.27 -9.27
C ASN A 304 -7.86 -6.08 -7.81
N LYS A 305 -8.77 -5.52 -7.01
CA LYS A 305 -8.64 -5.29 -5.57
C LYS A 305 -9.91 -5.75 -4.84
N ILE A 306 -9.78 -6.08 -3.56
CA ILE A 306 -10.87 -6.48 -2.66
C ILE A 306 -11.71 -5.25 -2.29
N ILE A 307 -11.05 -4.20 -1.78
CA ILE A 307 -11.75 -2.97 -1.38
C ILE A 307 -12.28 -2.23 -2.61
N THR A 308 -13.52 -1.78 -2.55
CA THR A 308 -14.15 -1.01 -3.62
C THR A 308 -13.78 0.47 -3.53
N ASP A 309 -13.89 1.21 -4.63
CA ASP A 309 -13.68 2.67 -4.61
C ASP A 309 -14.65 3.37 -3.67
N ALA A 310 -15.87 2.84 -3.49
CA ALA A 310 -16.86 3.40 -2.57
C ALA A 310 -16.46 3.19 -1.10
N GLU A 311 -15.83 2.05 -0.77
CA GLU A 311 -15.27 1.82 0.57
C GLU A 311 -14.05 2.70 0.82
N ILE A 312 -13.18 2.89 -0.19
CA ILE A 312 -12.08 3.86 -0.10
C ILE A 312 -12.62 5.27 0.12
N ASP A 313 -13.67 5.69 -0.60
CA ASP A 313 -14.32 6.99 -0.40
C ASP A 313 -14.85 7.14 1.04
N SER A 314 -15.43 6.08 1.61
CA SER A 314 -15.90 6.09 2.99
C SER A 314 -14.75 6.18 4.02
N VAL A 315 -13.59 5.59 3.71
CA VAL A 315 -12.38 5.74 4.53
C VAL A 315 -11.88 7.19 4.44
N LEU A 316 -11.74 7.73 3.22
CA LEU A 316 -11.26 9.10 3.00
C LEU A 316 -12.21 10.16 3.59
N GLU A 317 -13.51 9.92 3.61
CA GLU A 317 -14.49 10.78 4.28
C GLU A 317 -14.26 10.83 5.80
N LYS A 318 -14.03 9.68 6.45
CA LYS A 318 -13.71 9.62 7.88
C LYS A 318 -12.37 10.29 8.20
N LEU A 319 -11.41 10.15 7.29
CA LEU A 319 -10.14 10.85 7.35
C LEU A 319 -10.27 12.34 6.97
N LEU A 320 -11.43 12.85 6.56
CA LEU A 320 -11.60 14.25 6.13
C LEU A 320 -10.73 14.66 4.92
N ALA A 321 -10.41 13.71 4.03
CA ALA A 321 -9.57 13.90 2.85
C ALA A 321 -10.23 13.35 1.59
N ILE A 322 -11.48 13.75 1.33
CA ILE A 322 -12.27 13.28 0.20
C ILE A 322 -11.63 13.72 -1.12
N GLU A 323 -11.34 12.79 -2.03
CA GLU A 323 -10.79 13.11 -3.36
C GLU A 323 -11.71 14.06 -4.13
N GLY A 324 -11.10 15.08 -4.75
CA GLY A 324 -11.82 16.11 -5.53
C GLY A 324 -12.45 17.21 -4.67
N GLN A 325 -12.24 17.20 -3.35
CA GLN A 325 -12.57 18.29 -2.44
C GLN A 325 -11.30 18.81 -1.76
N ASN A 326 -11.39 20.02 -1.20
CA ASN A 326 -10.34 20.49 -0.30
C ASN A 326 -10.43 19.66 0.99
N PRO A 327 -9.31 19.05 1.44
CA PRO A 327 -9.33 18.30 2.67
C PRO A 327 -9.64 19.21 3.86
N GLN A 328 -10.08 18.62 4.97
CA GLN A 328 -10.28 19.29 6.25
C GLN A 328 -9.39 18.65 7.33
N SER A 329 -8.22 18.16 6.92
CA SER A 329 -7.24 17.45 7.76
C SER A 329 -6.87 18.25 9.01
N HIS A 330 -6.75 19.58 8.89
CA HIS A 330 -6.46 20.50 9.98
C HIS A 330 -7.45 20.38 11.16
N ARG A 331 -8.67 19.86 10.95
CA ARG A 331 -9.64 19.70 12.02
C ARG A 331 -9.18 18.70 13.09
N PHE A 332 -8.35 17.70 12.74
CA PHE A 332 -7.73 16.82 13.74
C PHE A 332 -6.82 17.55 14.73
N LEU A 333 -6.30 18.73 14.36
CA LEU A 333 -5.53 19.61 15.26
C LEU A 333 -6.41 20.42 16.23
N ASN A 334 -7.74 20.32 16.11
CA ASN A 334 -8.68 21.19 16.83
C ASN A 334 -9.80 20.43 17.54
N GLU A 335 -10.17 19.25 17.05
CA GLU A 335 -11.41 18.54 17.39
C GLU A 335 -11.08 17.11 17.85
N ILE A 336 -10.87 16.92 19.16
CA ILE A 336 -10.47 15.64 19.76
C ILE A 336 -11.54 14.55 19.50
N GLU A 337 -12.81 14.93 19.41
CA GLU A 337 -13.91 14.02 19.08
C GLU A 337 -13.74 13.33 17.73
N LEU A 338 -13.00 13.92 16.79
CA LEU A 338 -12.72 13.31 15.49
C LEU A 338 -11.82 12.09 15.60
N PHE A 339 -11.14 11.86 16.72
CA PHE A 339 -10.28 10.67 16.87
C PHE A 339 -11.10 9.38 16.79
N ALA A 340 -12.40 9.43 17.10
CA ALA A 340 -13.32 8.31 16.88
C ALA A 340 -13.45 7.93 15.40
N ASN A 341 -13.17 8.85 14.46
CA ASN A 341 -13.13 8.52 13.03
C ASN A 341 -11.94 7.59 12.71
N LEU A 342 -10.81 7.76 13.38
CA LEU A 342 -9.62 6.91 13.20
C LEU A 342 -9.92 5.48 13.66
N ASP A 343 -10.62 5.33 14.78
CA ASP A 343 -11.11 4.03 15.26
C ASP A 343 -12.09 3.40 14.26
N ALA A 344 -13.04 4.19 13.74
CA ALA A 344 -14.02 3.71 12.76
C ALA A 344 -13.35 3.26 11.44
N VAL A 345 -12.28 3.92 10.99
CA VAL A 345 -11.51 3.45 9.82
C VAL A 345 -10.83 2.11 10.11
N ILE A 346 -10.29 1.93 11.32
CA ILE A 346 -9.68 0.64 11.72
C ILE A 346 -10.74 -0.47 11.69
N ASP A 347 -11.90 -0.24 12.30
CA ASP A 347 -13.01 -1.19 12.35
C ASP A 347 -13.52 -1.55 10.94
N ASP A 348 -13.72 -0.55 10.07
CA ASP A 348 -14.15 -0.78 8.69
C ASP A 348 -13.15 -1.63 7.90
N LEU A 349 -11.86 -1.32 8.00
CA LEU A 349 -10.81 -2.07 7.31
C LEU A 349 -10.63 -3.48 7.88
N GLN A 350 -10.79 -3.64 9.20
CA GLN A 350 -10.82 -4.95 9.83
C GLN A 350 -11.95 -5.80 9.23
N ASP A 351 -13.15 -5.26 9.11
CA ASP A 351 -14.33 -5.96 8.58
C ASP A 351 -14.18 -6.28 7.08
N ILE A 352 -13.71 -5.33 6.27
CA ILE A 352 -13.52 -5.51 4.81
C ILE A 352 -12.57 -6.68 4.52
N TYR A 353 -11.45 -6.74 5.24
CA TYR A 353 -10.42 -7.75 4.99
C TYR A 353 -10.56 -9.01 5.85
N GLY A 354 -11.49 -9.02 6.81
CA GLY A 354 -11.70 -10.12 7.74
C GLY A 354 -10.51 -10.35 8.67
N PHE A 355 -9.79 -9.28 9.05
CA PHE A 355 -8.70 -9.38 10.00
C PHE A 355 -9.25 -9.72 11.40
N THR A 356 -8.51 -10.56 12.12
CA THR A 356 -8.81 -10.85 13.53
C THR A 356 -8.32 -9.70 14.43
N ASP A 357 -8.90 -9.57 15.62
CA ASP A 357 -8.45 -8.59 16.61
C ASP A 357 -6.96 -8.72 16.93
N ALA A 358 -6.45 -9.96 16.93
CA ALA A 358 -5.03 -10.25 17.16
C ALA A 358 -4.14 -9.74 16.01
N GLU A 359 -4.59 -9.89 14.76
CA GLU A 359 -3.88 -9.34 13.59
C GLU A 359 -3.88 -7.81 13.63
N VAL A 360 -5.05 -7.18 13.83
CA VAL A 360 -5.16 -5.72 13.94
C VAL A 360 -4.25 -5.18 15.04
N THR A 361 -4.27 -5.78 16.23
CA THR A 361 -3.37 -5.39 17.33
C THR A 361 -1.91 -5.56 16.94
N SER A 362 -1.55 -6.63 16.21
CA SER A 362 -0.18 -6.84 15.75
C SER A 362 0.27 -5.79 14.73
N PHE A 363 -0.66 -5.17 14.00
CA PHE A 363 -0.35 -4.11 13.04
C PHE A 363 0.00 -2.78 13.71
N PHE A 364 -0.26 -2.56 14.99
CA PHE A 364 0.09 -1.30 15.66
C PHE A 364 1.60 -1.11 15.90
N VAL A 365 2.41 -2.12 15.60
CA VAL A 365 3.87 -2.05 15.72
C VAL A 365 4.53 -2.28 14.37
N ASN A 366 5.67 -1.62 14.14
CA ASN A 366 6.49 -1.86 12.95
C ASN A 366 7.53 -2.95 13.23
N ASN A 367 7.45 -4.06 12.52
CA ASN A 367 8.49 -5.09 12.57
C ASN A 367 9.69 -4.67 11.71
N ASN A 368 10.83 -4.47 12.36
CA ASN A 368 12.11 -4.17 11.72
C ASN A 368 13.12 -5.29 12.09
N PRO A 369 13.98 -5.69 11.15
CA PRO A 369 14.96 -6.77 11.37
C PRO A 369 16.14 -6.39 12.27
#